data_AF-A0A9Q3EX63-F1
#
_entry.id   AF-A0A9Q3EX63-F1
#
_cell.length_a   1.000
_cell.length_b   1.000
_cell.length_c   1.000
_cell.angle_alpha   90.00
_cell.angle_beta   90.00
_cell.angle_gamma   90.00
#
_symmetry.space_group_name_H-M   'P 1'
#
loop_
_entity.id
_entity.type
_entity.pdbx_description
1 polymer ?
#
loop_
_entity_poly.entity_id
_entity_poly.type
_entity_poly.pdbx_seq_one_letter_code
_entity_poly.pdbx_strand_id
1 'polypeptide(L)'
;MVYKTIQRFNLRGTCKTASKTGCPTKMNERDRWELSRIITRHHRLTVAQVTDTLTTQLSTITVQQEIHQIGKQSRIAPKKPYLRP
;
A
#
# COMPACT_ATOMS: atom_id res chain seq x y z
N MET A 1 -28.96 22.30 -17.12
CA MET A 1 -27.63 21.65 -17.05
C MET A 1 -26.51 22.47 -17.71
N VAL A 2 -26.77 23.21 -18.79
CA VAL A 2 -25.76 23.95 -19.58
C VAL A 2 -24.98 25.00 -18.78
N TYR A 3 -25.65 25.76 -17.91
CA TYR A 3 -25.02 26.81 -17.10
C TYR A 3 -23.86 26.31 -16.22
N LYS A 4 -24.04 25.17 -15.52
CA LYS A 4 -22.98 24.58 -14.66
C LYS A 4 -21.76 24.14 -15.48
N THR A 5 -21.96 23.72 -16.73
CA THR A 5 -20.89 23.30 -17.63
C THR A 5 -20.07 24.51 -18.10
N ILE A 6 -20.75 25.59 -18.50
CA ILE A 6 -20.11 26.86 -18.88
C ILE A 6 -19.31 27.43 -17.70
N GLN A 7 -19.89 27.43 -16.49
CA GLN A 7 -19.22 27.92 -15.29
C GLN A 7 -17.97 27.07 -14.94
N ARG A 8 -18.04 25.74 -15.08
CA ARG A 8 -16.87 24.86 -14.88
C ARG A 8 -15.78 25.10 -15.92
N PHE A 9 -16.14 25.31 -17.18
CA PHE A 9 -15.19 25.63 -18.24
C PHE A 9 -14.49 26.96 -17.97
N ASN A 10 -15.23 28.00 -17.59
CA ASN A 10 -14.66 29.31 -17.27
C ASN A 10 -13.70 29.26 -16.06
N LEU A 11 -13.98 28.41 -15.06
CA LEU A 11 -13.15 28.30 -13.85
C LEU A 11 -11.94 27.37 -14.00
N ARG A 12 -12.06 26.27 -14.75
CA ARG A 12 -11.05 25.19 -14.82
C ARG A 12 -10.45 25.00 -16.20
N GLY A 13 -10.92 25.72 -17.21
CA GLY A 13 -10.55 25.56 -18.63
C GLY A 13 -10.98 24.22 -19.25
N THR A 14 -11.69 23.37 -18.50
CA THR A 14 -12.06 22.02 -18.95
C THR A 14 -13.49 21.65 -18.52
N CYS A 15 -14.19 20.93 -19.40
CA CYS A 15 -15.50 20.34 -19.10
C CYS A 15 -15.40 18.92 -18.51
N LYS A 16 -14.18 18.38 -18.38
CA LYS A 16 -13.96 17.02 -17.85
C LYS A 16 -14.34 16.99 -16.37
N THR A 17 -15.13 16.00 -15.99
CA THR A 17 -15.48 15.76 -14.59
C THR A 17 -14.21 15.33 -13.85
N ALA A 18 -13.93 15.96 -12.71
CA ALA A 18 -12.80 15.55 -11.87
C ALA A 18 -12.99 14.09 -11.43
N SER A 19 -11.90 13.33 -11.42
CA SER A 19 -11.89 11.99 -10.83
C SER A 19 -12.26 12.08 -9.36
N LYS A 20 -13.07 11.13 -8.88
CA LYS A 20 -13.38 11.05 -7.45
C LYS A 20 -12.09 10.77 -6.69
N THR A 21 -11.70 11.69 -5.81
CA THR A 21 -10.65 11.43 -4.81
C THR A 21 -11.22 10.45 -3.79
N GLY A 22 -10.64 9.25 -3.72
CA GLY A 22 -10.98 8.25 -2.71
C GLY A 22 -10.48 8.66 -1.32
N CYS A 23 -10.83 7.86 -0.31
CA CYS A 23 -10.29 8.05 1.03
C CYS A 23 -8.78 7.74 1.05
N PRO A 24 -7.98 8.55 1.77
CA PRO A 24 -6.56 8.26 1.96
C PRO A 24 -6.37 6.94 2.71
N THR A 25 -5.32 6.21 2.36
CA THR A 25 -4.91 4.98 3.06
C THR A 25 -4.52 5.29 4.50
N LYS A 26 -4.76 4.33 5.41
CA LYS A 26 -4.39 4.47 6.83
C LYS A 26 -2.88 4.57 7.07
N MET A 27 -2.09 4.12 6.11
CA MET A 27 -0.64 4.07 6.20
C MET A 27 -0.02 5.33 5.58
N ASN A 28 0.83 6.00 6.35
CA ASN A 28 1.58 7.16 5.88
C ASN A 28 2.80 6.74 5.07
N GLU A 29 3.41 7.70 4.38
CA GLU A 29 4.62 7.44 3.60
C GLU A 29 5.81 7.00 4.46
N ARG A 30 5.96 7.54 5.68
CA ARG A 30 6.98 7.09 6.63
C ARG A 30 6.80 5.63 7.03
N ASP A 31 5.56 5.21 7.27
CA ASP A 31 5.23 3.83 7.63
C ASP A 31 5.53 2.89 6.45
N ARG A 32 5.31 3.33 5.20
CA ARG A 32 5.72 2.59 3.99
C ARG A 32 7.23 2.37 3.93
N TRP A 33 8.00 3.38 4.30
CA TRP A 33 9.46 3.26 4.36
C TRP A 33 9.91 2.28 5.44
N GLU A 34 9.30 2.35 6.63
CA GLU A 34 9.57 1.42 7.72
C GLU A 34 9.22 -0.02 7.34
N LEU A 35 8.03 -0.23 6.78
CA LEU A 35 7.58 -1.53 6.27
C LEU A 35 8.57 -2.11 5.25
N SER A 36 8.97 -1.30 4.26
CA SER A 36 9.94 -1.70 3.25
C SER A 36 11.29 -2.11 3.87
N ARG A 37 11.75 -1.37 4.88
CA ARG A 37 12.98 -1.66 5.63
C ARG A 37 12.89 -2.98 6.40
N ILE A 38 11.78 -3.22 7.11
CA ILE A 38 11.56 -4.45 7.89
C ILE A 38 11.54 -5.66 6.95
N ILE A 39 10.80 -5.61 5.86
CA ILE A 39 10.67 -6.73 4.90
C ILE A 39 12.01 -7.03 4.23
N THR A 40 12.75 -5.99 3.85
CA THR A 40 14.05 -6.16 3.19
C THR A 40 15.08 -6.77 4.15
N ARG A 41 15.09 -6.33 5.42
CA ARG A 41 16.01 -6.86 6.44
C ARG A 41 15.62 -8.28 6.88
N HIS A 42 14.32 -8.57 6.96
CA HIS A 42 13.79 -9.81 7.49
C HIS A 42 12.83 -10.50 6.50
N HIS A 43 13.36 -10.92 5.35
CA HIS A 43 12.63 -11.54 4.24
C HIS A 43 11.88 -12.86 4.57
N ARG A 44 11.97 -13.36 5.81
CA ARG A 44 11.32 -14.60 6.27
C ARG A 44 10.19 -14.38 7.26
N LEU A 45 9.92 -13.13 7.67
CA LEU A 45 8.83 -12.85 8.60
C LEU A 45 7.48 -13.10 7.93
N THR A 46 6.53 -13.61 8.72
CA THR A 46 5.12 -13.69 8.30
C THR A 46 4.53 -12.27 8.28
N VAL A 47 3.42 -12.07 7.56
CA VAL A 47 2.69 -10.80 7.59
C VAL A 47 2.24 -10.45 9.01
N ALA A 48 1.83 -11.44 9.81
CA ALA A 48 1.43 -11.24 11.20
C ALA A 48 2.61 -10.77 12.08
N GLN A 49 3.80 -11.35 11.90
CA GLN A 49 4.98 -10.88 12.61
C GLN A 49 5.37 -9.47 12.19
N VAL A 50 5.24 -9.15 10.89
CA VAL A 50 5.48 -7.79 10.40
C VAL A 50 4.48 -6.81 11.02
N THR A 51 3.20 -7.18 11.14
CA THR A 51 2.18 -6.33 11.79
C THR A 51 2.48 -6.09 13.26
N ASP A 52 3.02 -7.09 13.96
CA ASP A 52 3.40 -6.95 15.37
C ASP A 52 4.65 -6.07 15.56
N THR A 53 5.54 -6.01 14.56
CA THR A 53 6.75 -5.18 14.60
C THR A 53 6.53 -3.73 14.19
N LEU A 54 5.40 -3.41 13.57
CA LEU A 54 5.07 -2.06 13.12
C LEU A 54 4.66 -1.19 14.32
N THR A 55 5.13 0.06 14.32
CA THR A 55 4.70 1.06 15.31
C THR A 55 3.21 1.37 15.17
N THR A 56 2.70 1.36 13.94
CA THR A 56 1.30 1.64 13.62
C THR A 56 0.46 0.38 13.69
N GLN A 57 -0.59 0.38 14.53
CA GLN A 57 -1.52 -0.74 14.61
C GLN A 57 -2.43 -0.78 13.38
N LEU A 58 -2.12 -1.70 12.46
CA LEU A 58 -2.86 -1.94 11.23
C LEU A 58 -3.33 -3.39 11.18
N SER A 59 -4.44 -3.64 10.48
CA SER A 59 -4.88 -5.02 10.23
C SER A 59 -3.89 -5.72 9.30
N THR A 60 -3.75 -7.03 9.48
CA THR A 60 -2.92 -7.91 8.62
C THR A 60 -3.27 -7.77 7.14
N ILE A 61 -4.57 -7.61 6.83
CA ILE A 61 -5.08 -7.38 5.47
C ILE A 61 -4.53 -6.07 4.89
N THR A 62 -4.53 -5.00 5.69
CA THR A 62 -4.03 -3.68 5.24
C THR A 62 -2.53 -3.76 4.96
N VAL A 63 -1.76 -4.39 5.87
CA VAL A 63 -0.32 -4.58 5.68
C VAL A 63 -0.04 -5.41 4.44
N GLN A 64 -0.79 -6.50 4.21
CA GLN A 64 -0.65 -7.30 3.00
C GLN A 64 -0.90 -6.48 1.72
N GLN A 65 -1.95 -5.67 1.68
CA GLN A 65 -2.25 -4.80 0.54
C GLN A 65 -1.12 -3.80 0.28
N GLU A 66 -0.58 -3.19 1.33
CA GLU A 66 0.53 -2.24 1.22
C GLU A 66 1.83 -2.93 0.76
N ILE A 67 2.11 -4.15 1.23
CA ILE A 67 3.24 -4.96 0.72
C ILE A 67 3.13 -5.19 -0.79
N HIS A 68 1.92 -5.51 -1.27
CA HIS A 68 1.66 -5.68 -2.68
C HIS A 68 1.81 -4.37 -3.47
N GLN A 69 1.36 -3.24 -2.93
CA GLN A 69 1.55 -1.92 -3.56
C GLN A 69 3.03 -1.53 -3.68
N ILE A 70 3.86 -1.88 -2.69
CA ILE A 70 5.32 -1.65 -2.72
C ILE A 70 6.02 -2.63 -3.70
N GLY A 71 5.30 -3.62 -4.24
CA GLY A 71 5.85 -4.61 -5.17
C GLY A 71 6.75 -5.64 -4.49
N LYS A 72 6.56 -5.87 -3.18
CA LYS A 72 7.30 -6.89 -2.42
C LYS A 72 6.46 -8.15 -2.26
N GLN A 73 7.13 -9.29 -2.12
CA GLN A 73 6.44 -10.56 -1.91
C GLN A 73 6.03 -10.70 -0.44
N SER A 74 4.74 -10.92 -0.21
CA SER A 74 4.19 -11.14 1.14
C SER A 74 4.46 -12.55 1.67
N ARG A 75 4.75 -13.51 0.78
CA ARG A 75 5.01 -14.90 1.13
C ARG A 75 6.44 -15.10 1.64
N ILE A 76 6.56 -15.89 2.68
CA ILE A 76 7.82 -16.33 3.28
C ILE A 76 8.59 -17.19 2.28
N ALA A 77 9.89 -16.93 2.13
CA ALA A 77 10.78 -17.81 1.39
C ALA A 77 10.95 -19.15 2.14
N PRO A 78 10.49 -20.29 1.60
CA PRO A 78 10.62 -21.58 2.26
C PRO A 78 12.10 -21.96 2.43
N LYS A 79 12.44 -22.64 3.53
CA LYS A 79 13.77 -23.22 3.71
C LYS A 79 13.93 -24.35 2.69
N LYS A 80 15.03 -24.34 1.92
CA LYS A 80 15.32 -25.43 1.00
C LYS A 80 15.42 -26.75 1.78
N PRO A 81 14.75 -27.83 1.32
CA PRO A 81 14.91 -29.13 1.94
C PRO A 81 16.36 -29.61 1.77
N TYR A 82 16.89 -30.27 2.77
CA TYR A 82 18.20 -30.91 2.67
C TYR A 82 18.06 -32.13 1.77
N LEU A 83 18.82 -32.16 0.66
CA LEU A 83 19.03 -33.39 -0.09
C LEU A 83 19.85 -34.31 0.82
N ARG A 84 19.33 -35.51 1.11
CA ARG A 84 20.14 -36.55 1.78
C ARG A 84 21.35 -36.85 0.89
N PRO A 85 22.54 -37.10 1.48
CA PRO A 85 23.71 -37.55 0.73
C PRO A 85 23.44 -38.87 0.01
#